data_AF-A0A822XLD0-F1
#
_entry.id   AF-A0A822XLD0-F1
#
_cell.length_a   1.000
_cell.length_b   1.000
_cell.length_c   1.000
_cell.angle_alpha   90.00
_cell.angle_beta   90.00
_cell.angle_gamma   90.00
#
_symmetry.space_group_name_H-M   'P 1'
#
loop_
_entity.id
_entity.type
_entity.pdbx_description
1 polymer ?
#
loop_
_entity_poly.entity_id
_entity_poly.type
_entity_poly.pdbx_seq_one_letter_code
_entity_poly.pdbx_strand_id
1 'polypeptide(L)'
;MAMVLAILSFLSIFSFTVSFCQLDDYEWPGPEYSVVGDPGMRNSNLRLAIDSWNYCNKVGSEAPKMGSPAAADCFDVHPKTFSRFPSSFRGQDLSHLNDPDLYAVQKELYLGSKCEVHGNDLRFISDYYQFWMITLRNGNLDTHAGLCPSKGRKVGPFEHSEDGFSCFGKGCMNQPLMFHNYTSLQTVGKENFLRGSFFGTYDLDVDFGKGNLGEDKSWAFHHFLRTSDKYPSLKLTLKSDSAGGKFGYGTRGMTKDLTISPDFEVIFTLNVLKGGGANSQFNLLEMRSCWRNDGLRCEGNSRIDVNRYFRMILSPNTTALCSPTNLKACPPYHITRGGSSPIYRNDTANFPYEAYHSYCAPSNAEHLQDLYQLCDPYSNPMPQEIIKILPHLVWESYGFPKKQGDGWIGDSRKSWDSIGVGTEVFMNPDQVVEWTISDFDILMHPRPHD
;
A
#
# COMPACT_ATOMS: atom_id res chain seq x y z
N MET A 1 -54.62 79.21 37.21
CA MET A 1 -54.66 79.89 35.89
C MET A 1 -53.25 79.77 35.31
N ALA A 2 -53.09 79.21 34.10
CA ALA A 2 -51.82 78.74 33.48
C ALA A 2 -51.14 77.58 34.27
N MET A 3 -50.87 76.39 33.69
CA MET A 3 -49.87 76.02 32.65
C MET A 3 -48.46 76.02 33.27
N VAL A 4 -47.73 74.89 33.37
CA VAL A 4 -47.02 74.12 32.32
C VAL A 4 -46.80 72.68 32.86
N LEU A 5 -47.28 71.60 32.23
CA LEU A 5 -46.65 70.79 31.16
C LEU A 5 -45.20 70.27 31.41
N ALA A 6 -45.07 69.02 31.89
CA ALA A 6 -43.93 68.13 31.60
C ALA A 6 -44.29 66.68 31.98
N ILE A 7 -44.92 65.93 31.06
CA ILE A 7 -45.11 64.48 31.23
C ILE A 7 -43.83 63.78 30.76
N LEU A 8 -43.20 63.05 31.67
CA LEU A 8 -42.05 62.18 31.38
C LEU A 8 -42.51 60.93 30.60
N SER A 9 -42.45 60.96 29.28
CA SER A 9 -42.54 59.77 28.43
C SER A 9 -41.14 59.31 28.02
N PHE A 10 -40.70 58.19 28.61
CA PHE A 10 -39.47 57.52 28.20
C PHE A 10 -39.58 57.02 26.75
N LEU A 11 -38.79 57.60 25.85
CA LEU A 11 -38.48 57.05 24.53
C LEU A 11 -36.97 57.03 24.36
N SER A 12 -36.33 56.03 24.97
CA SER A 12 -34.93 55.70 24.71
C SER A 12 -34.83 55.11 23.31
N ILE A 13 -34.46 55.96 22.35
CA ILE A 13 -34.10 55.53 21.00
C ILE A 13 -32.77 54.78 21.11
N PHE A 14 -32.83 53.46 21.27
CA PHE A 14 -31.69 52.58 21.08
C PHE A 14 -31.30 52.59 19.61
N SER A 15 -30.41 53.50 19.23
CA SER A 15 -29.75 53.47 17.94
C SER A 15 -28.75 52.32 17.92
N PHE A 16 -29.17 51.16 17.44
CA PHE A 16 -28.25 50.07 17.12
C PHE A 16 -27.51 50.43 15.85
N THR A 17 -26.31 51.02 16.01
CA THR A 17 -25.31 51.02 14.94
C THR A 17 -24.86 49.57 14.72
N VAL A 18 -25.39 48.93 13.68
CA VAL A 18 -24.81 47.70 13.14
C VAL A 18 -23.47 48.08 12.51
N SER A 19 -22.41 48.03 13.31
CA SER A 19 -21.08 47.88 12.76
C SER A 19 -21.05 46.53 12.06
N PHE A 20 -21.12 46.56 10.73
CA PHE A 20 -20.49 45.53 9.93
C PHE A 20 -18.99 45.62 10.22
N CYS A 21 -18.53 44.90 11.26
CA CYS A 21 -17.22 44.28 11.12
C CYS A 21 -17.28 43.52 9.80
N GLN A 22 -16.26 43.66 8.97
CA GLN A 22 -15.99 42.63 7.98
C GLN A 22 -15.90 41.33 8.78
N LEU A 23 -16.88 40.45 8.56
CA LEU A 23 -16.53 39.04 8.49
C LEU A 23 -15.49 39.00 7.38
N ASP A 24 -14.23 38.81 7.75
CA ASP A 24 -13.29 38.25 6.80
C ASP A 24 -13.96 36.99 6.28
N ASP A 25 -14.18 36.93 4.97
CA ASP A 25 -14.73 35.74 4.33
C ASP A 25 -13.74 34.61 4.59
N TYR A 26 -13.98 33.86 5.67
CA TYR A 26 -13.38 32.55 5.86
C TYR A 26 -14.02 31.64 4.82
N GLU A 27 -13.44 31.72 3.62
CA GLU A 27 -13.75 30.91 2.46
C GLU A 27 -13.57 29.45 2.88
N TRP A 28 -14.70 28.83 3.24
CA TRP A 28 -14.74 27.42 3.59
C TRP A 28 -14.18 26.64 2.41
N PRO A 29 -13.14 25.80 2.60
CA PRO A 29 -12.76 24.88 1.55
C PRO A 29 -13.98 24.02 1.23
N GLY A 30 -14.18 23.75 -0.07
CA GLY A 30 -15.26 22.88 -0.52
C GLY A 30 -15.20 21.50 0.16
N PRO A 31 -16.28 20.71 0.11
CA PRO A 31 -16.28 19.40 0.75
C PRO A 31 -15.14 18.53 0.21
N GLU A 32 -14.30 18.04 1.13
CA GLU A 32 -13.31 17.00 0.89
C GLU A 32 -13.95 15.83 0.13
N TYR A 33 -13.21 15.25 -0.82
CA TYR A 33 -13.68 14.09 -1.56
C TYR A 33 -12.67 12.94 -1.52
N SER A 34 -13.22 11.74 -1.35
CA SER A 34 -12.45 10.49 -1.47
C SER A 34 -12.09 10.21 -2.92
N VAL A 35 -10.81 9.96 -3.19
CA VAL A 35 -10.36 9.36 -4.48
C VAL A 35 -10.40 7.83 -4.45
N VAL A 36 -10.88 7.22 -3.36
CA VAL A 36 -11.04 5.76 -3.26
C VAL A 36 -12.41 5.35 -3.82
N GLY A 37 -12.44 4.17 -4.46
CA GLY A 37 -13.64 3.52 -4.96
C GLY A 37 -14.70 3.26 -3.89
N ASP A 38 -14.21 3.04 -2.68
CA ASP A 38 -14.88 2.58 -1.48
C ASP A 38 -14.43 3.43 -0.27
N PRO A 39 -15.00 4.65 -0.09
CA PRO A 39 -14.60 5.58 0.95
C PRO A 39 -14.75 4.97 2.35
N GLY A 40 -13.66 4.90 3.10
CA GLY A 40 -13.60 4.30 4.44
C GLY A 40 -13.88 2.80 4.47
N MET A 41 -13.73 2.06 3.37
CA MET A 41 -13.98 0.61 3.30
C MET A 41 -15.41 0.18 3.73
N ARG A 42 -16.43 0.94 3.28
CA ARG A 42 -17.83 0.83 3.74
C ARG A 42 -18.79 0.23 2.71
N ASN A 43 -18.35 0.00 1.49
CA ASN A 43 -19.17 -0.55 0.41
C ASN A 43 -19.57 -2.00 0.76
N SER A 44 -20.88 -2.28 0.79
CA SER A 44 -21.40 -3.62 1.05
C SER A 44 -21.02 -4.63 -0.04
N ASN A 45 -20.64 -4.14 -1.23
CA ASN A 45 -20.15 -4.95 -2.33
C ASN A 45 -18.62 -5.11 -2.23
N LEU A 46 -18.14 -6.31 -1.91
CA LEU A 46 -16.71 -6.60 -1.82
C LEU A 46 -16.08 -6.62 -3.22
N ARG A 47 -14.90 -6.03 -3.35
CA ARG A 47 -13.97 -6.22 -4.46
C ARG A 47 -12.54 -6.37 -3.90
N LEU A 48 -12.05 -7.60 -3.83
CA LEU A 48 -10.74 -7.94 -3.26
C LEU A 48 -10.01 -8.94 -4.15
N ALA A 49 -8.74 -8.69 -4.46
CA ALA A 49 -7.85 -9.63 -5.14
C ALA A 49 -6.66 -9.98 -4.25
N ILE A 50 -6.18 -11.22 -4.37
CA ILE A 50 -4.88 -11.64 -3.84
C ILE A 50 -3.97 -12.08 -4.98
N ASP A 51 -2.69 -11.74 -4.84
CA ASP A 51 -1.65 -11.96 -5.82
C ASP A 51 -0.36 -12.42 -5.13
N SER A 52 0.08 -13.66 -5.36
CA SER A 52 1.23 -14.24 -4.64
C SER A 52 2.36 -14.68 -5.58
N TRP A 53 3.56 -14.14 -5.38
CA TRP A 53 4.72 -14.37 -6.26
C TRP A 53 6.03 -14.44 -5.49
N ASN A 54 7.05 -15.01 -6.11
CA ASN A 54 8.42 -14.74 -5.70
C ASN A 54 8.81 -13.29 -6.03
N TYR A 55 9.87 -12.80 -5.39
CA TYR A 55 10.54 -11.57 -5.82
C TYR A 55 11.02 -11.77 -7.29
N CYS A 56 11.16 -10.67 -8.04
CA CYS A 56 11.40 -10.66 -9.51
C CYS A 56 10.23 -11.00 -10.46
N ASN A 57 8.98 -11.18 -9.96
CA ASN A 57 7.72 -11.23 -10.75
C ASN A 57 7.58 -12.34 -11.82
N LYS A 58 8.40 -13.40 -11.78
CA LYS A 58 8.27 -14.53 -12.73
C LYS A 58 7.96 -15.82 -12.01
N VAL A 59 7.16 -16.67 -12.65
CA VAL A 59 6.79 -17.99 -12.13
C VAL A 59 8.00 -18.90 -12.12
N GLY A 60 8.86 -18.82 -13.15
CA GLY A 60 10.05 -19.65 -13.30
C GLY A 60 9.71 -21.08 -13.74
N SER A 61 8.96 -21.79 -12.90
CA SER A 61 8.27 -23.04 -13.20
C SER A 61 6.97 -23.06 -12.42
N GLU A 62 5.86 -23.46 -13.06
CA GLU A 62 4.69 -23.89 -12.30
C GLU A 62 5.11 -25.07 -11.42
N ALA A 63 4.66 -25.10 -10.17
CA ALA A 63 4.88 -26.24 -9.30
C ALA A 63 3.75 -27.28 -9.54
N PRO A 64 4.03 -28.60 -9.55
CA PRO A 64 3.14 -29.56 -10.20
C PRO A 64 1.70 -29.59 -9.67
N LYS A 65 0.73 -29.47 -10.58
CA LYS A 65 -0.73 -29.47 -10.31
C LYS A 65 -1.24 -28.22 -9.56
N MET A 66 -0.49 -27.11 -9.54
CA MET A 66 -0.88 -25.90 -8.84
C MET A 66 -1.47 -24.88 -9.82
N GLY A 67 -2.78 -24.63 -9.70
CA GLY A 67 -3.39 -23.50 -10.39
C GLY A 67 -2.78 -22.16 -9.91
N SER A 68 -2.91 -21.09 -10.71
CA SER A 68 -2.12 -19.88 -10.44
C SER A 68 -2.36 -19.30 -9.02
N PRO A 69 -1.34 -18.66 -8.43
CA PRO A 69 -1.38 -18.16 -7.06
C PRO A 69 -2.15 -16.84 -6.88
N ALA A 70 -2.85 -16.38 -7.93
CA ALA A 70 -3.76 -15.24 -7.89
C ALA A 70 -5.22 -15.68 -7.75
N ALA A 71 -6.03 -14.93 -7.00
CA ALA A 71 -7.47 -15.12 -6.88
C ALA A 71 -8.19 -13.77 -6.67
N ALA A 72 -9.51 -13.75 -6.84
CA ALA A 72 -10.33 -12.58 -6.56
C ALA A 72 -11.68 -13.00 -5.97
N ASP A 73 -12.17 -12.19 -5.04
CA ASP A 73 -13.46 -12.32 -4.39
C ASP A 73 -14.27 -11.05 -4.62
N CYS A 74 -15.38 -11.23 -5.32
CA CYS A 74 -16.22 -10.15 -5.80
C CYS A 74 -17.66 -10.54 -5.54
N PHE A 75 -18.29 -9.79 -4.64
CA PHE A 75 -19.55 -10.12 -3.99
C PHE A 75 -20.44 -8.89 -3.98
N ASP A 76 -21.72 -9.05 -4.34
CA ASP A 76 -22.69 -7.96 -4.37
C ASP A 76 -23.88 -8.26 -3.45
N VAL A 77 -24.19 -7.33 -2.53
CA VAL A 77 -25.36 -7.41 -1.65
C VAL A 77 -26.60 -6.93 -2.41
N HIS A 78 -27.09 -7.75 -3.32
CA HIS A 78 -28.30 -7.46 -4.08
C HIS A 78 -29.58 -7.91 -3.33
N PRO A 79 -30.60 -7.04 -3.20
CA PRO A 79 -31.92 -7.49 -2.78
C PRO A 79 -32.57 -8.33 -3.89
N LYS A 80 -32.51 -9.67 -3.72
CA LYS A 80 -33.28 -10.76 -4.39
C LYS A 80 -32.54 -11.72 -5.34
N THR A 81 -31.25 -11.58 -5.65
CA THR A 81 -30.53 -12.60 -6.43
C THR A 81 -29.08 -12.82 -6.00
N PHE A 82 -28.80 -13.97 -5.38
CA PHE A 82 -27.44 -14.54 -5.31
C PHE A 82 -27.04 -15.08 -6.69
N SER A 83 -26.53 -14.22 -7.56
CA SER A 83 -25.94 -14.63 -8.84
C SER A 83 -24.55 -15.24 -8.62
N ARG A 84 -24.50 -16.56 -8.40
CA ARG A 84 -23.27 -17.34 -8.65
C ARG A 84 -22.96 -17.26 -10.15
N PHE A 85 -22.11 -16.32 -10.54
CA PHE A 85 -21.69 -16.15 -11.93
C PHE A 85 -20.86 -17.36 -12.42
N PRO A 86 -20.84 -17.65 -13.74
CA PRO A 86 -20.54 -18.99 -14.22
C PRO A 86 -19.10 -19.47 -13.99
N SER A 87 -19.00 -20.75 -13.63
CA SER A 87 -17.76 -21.51 -13.65
C SER A 87 -17.35 -21.89 -15.07
N SER A 88 -16.51 -21.07 -15.71
CA SER A 88 -15.47 -21.52 -16.66
C SER A 88 -14.66 -20.34 -17.20
N PHE A 89 -13.35 -20.54 -17.39
CA PHE A 89 -12.61 -19.90 -18.48
C PHE A 89 -13.26 -20.37 -19.79
N ARG A 90 -13.89 -19.47 -20.56
CA ARG A 90 -14.37 -19.79 -21.91
C ARG A 90 -13.67 -18.90 -22.92
N GLY A 91 -13.11 -19.50 -23.96
CA GLY A 91 -12.61 -18.79 -25.15
C GLY A 91 -11.11 -18.46 -25.15
N GLN A 92 -10.25 -19.25 -24.50
CA GLN A 92 -8.80 -19.03 -24.53
C GLN A 92 -8.10 -19.98 -25.51
N ASP A 93 -7.11 -19.44 -26.23
CA ASP A 93 -6.15 -20.21 -27.00
C ASP A 93 -5.35 -21.14 -26.07
N LEU A 94 -5.37 -22.44 -26.37
CA LEU A 94 -4.70 -23.48 -25.60
C LEU A 94 -3.16 -23.35 -25.63
N SER A 95 -2.61 -22.55 -26.54
CA SER A 95 -1.17 -22.26 -26.61
C SER A 95 -0.60 -21.71 -25.29
N HIS A 96 -1.39 -20.93 -24.55
CA HIS A 96 -0.97 -20.24 -23.33
C HIS A 96 -0.86 -21.15 -22.10
N LEU A 97 -1.42 -22.37 -22.12
CA LEU A 97 -1.34 -23.31 -20.99
C LEU A 97 0.08 -23.87 -20.77
N ASN A 98 0.97 -23.74 -21.76
CA ASN A 98 2.34 -24.25 -21.68
C ASN A 98 3.37 -23.21 -21.20
N ASP A 99 2.95 -21.95 -20.97
CA ASP A 99 3.80 -20.88 -20.45
C ASP A 99 3.17 -20.33 -19.15
N PRO A 100 3.74 -20.68 -17.98
CA PRO A 100 3.20 -20.25 -16.68
C PRO A 100 3.17 -18.72 -16.47
N ASP A 101 4.09 -17.96 -17.07
CA ASP A 101 4.09 -16.49 -16.98
C ASP A 101 2.89 -15.92 -17.77
N LEU A 102 2.61 -16.45 -18.97
CA LEU A 102 1.45 -16.04 -19.78
C LEU A 102 0.12 -16.50 -19.18
N TYR A 103 0.05 -17.74 -18.69
CA TYR A 103 -1.14 -18.28 -18.03
C TYR A 103 -1.53 -17.45 -16.80
N ALA A 104 -0.54 -17.04 -15.98
CA ALA A 104 -0.77 -16.17 -14.84
C ALA A 104 -1.43 -14.85 -15.26
N VAL A 105 -0.84 -14.10 -16.19
CA VAL A 105 -1.38 -12.82 -16.70
C VAL A 105 -2.80 -12.98 -17.27
N GLN A 106 -3.06 -14.05 -18.01
CA GLN A 106 -4.39 -14.33 -18.55
C GLN A 106 -5.42 -14.61 -17.43
N LYS A 107 -5.02 -15.28 -16.35
CA LYS A 107 -5.87 -15.49 -15.18
C LYS A 107 -6.09 -14.21 -14.38
N GLU A 108 -5.11 -13.33 -14.28
CA GLU A 108 -5.27 -11.98 -13.69
C GLU A 108 -6.38 -11.21 -14.42
N LEU A 109 -6.35 -11.17 -15.76
CA LEU A 109 -7.36 -10.48 -16.58
C LEU A 109 -8.77 -11.08 -16.40
N TYR A 110 -8.89 -12.41 -16.38
CA TYR A 110 -10.18 -13.09 -16.14
C TYR A 110 -10.72 -12.91 -14.71
N LEU A 111 -9.84 -12.82 -13.71
CA LEU A 111 -10.24 -12.49 -12.34
C LEU A 111 -10.70 -11.03 -12.25
N GLY A 112 -10.01 -10.12 -12.94
CA GLY A 112 -10.48 -8.75 -13.16
C GLY A 112 -11.89 -8.72 -13.76
N SER A 113 -12.12 -9.44 -14.87
CA SER A 113 -13.41 -9.44 -15.58
C SER A 113 -14.61 -9.95 -14.76
N LYS A 114 -14.38 -10.66 -13.65
CA LYS A 114 -15.46 -11.04 -12.70
C LYS A 114 -15.87 -9.92 -11.74
N CYS A 115 -15.02 -8.92 -11.62
CA CYS A 115 -15.08 -7.87 -10.61
C CYS A 115 -15.46 -6.51 -11.21
N GLU A 116 -15.78 -6.48 -12.51
CA GLU A 116 -16.18 -5.26 -13.22
C GLU A 116 -17.40 -4.61 -12.58
N VAL A 117 -17.42 -3.29 -12.60
CA VAL A 117 -18.56 -2.47 -12.20
C VAL A 117 -18.82 -1.52 -13.37
N HIS A 118 -19.84 -1.83 -14.16
CA HIS A 118 -20.25 -0.98 -15.28
C HIS A 118 -21.09 0.19 -14.75
N GLY A 119 -20.64 1.42 -14.98
CA GLY A 119 -21.34 2.66 -14.60
C GLY A 119 -21.98 3.36 -15.79
N ASN A 120 -23.21 3.88 -15.61
CA ASN A 120 -23.95 4.65 -16.62
C ASN A 120 -23.93 6.18 -16.37
N ASP A 121 -23.30 6.67 -15.30
CA ASP A 121 -23.24 8.10 -14.98
C ASP A 121 -21.94 8.70 -15.51
N LEU A 122 -22.05 9.73 -16.37
CA LEU A 122 -20.94 10.38 -17.08
C LEU A 122 -19.94 11.09 -16.16
N ARG A 123 -20.23 11.24 -14.86
CA ARG A 123 -19.26 11.71 -13.85
C ARG A 123 -18.35 10.59 -13.35
N PHE A 124 -18.66 9.34 -13.66
CA PHE A 124 -17.88 8.15 -13.37
C PHE A 124 -17.46 7.50 -14.70
N ILE A 125 -16.63 8.21 -15.49
CA ILE A 125 -16.00 7.67 -16.70
C ILE A 125 -15.05 6.55 -16.26
N SER A 126 -15.55 5.32 -16.16
CA SER A 126 -14.74 4.21 -15.67
C SER A 126 -15.23 2.81 -16.08
N ASP A 127 -14.88 2.36 -17.29
CA ASP A 127 -14.84 0.93 -17.67
C ASP A 127 -13.67 0.19 -16.98
N TYR A 128 -13.54 0.28 -15.66
CA TYR A 128 -12.37 -0.22 -14.91
C TYR A 128 -12.79 -1.08 -13.70
N TYR A 129 -12.12 -2.23 -13.59
CA TYR A 129 -12.07 -3.04 -12.37
C TYR A 129 -11.56 -2.16 -11.21
N GLN A 130 -12.20 -2.22 -10.05
CA GLN A 130 -11.70 -1.57 -8.83
C GLN A 130 -11.68 -2.64 -7.75
N PHE A 131 -10.50 -3.03 -7.28
CA PHE A 131 -10.34 -3.98 -6.19
C PHE A 131 -9.23 -3.57 -5.22
N TRP A 132 -9.47 -3.83 -3.93
CA TRP A 132 -8.41 -3.89 -2.93
C TRP A 132 -7.46 -5.03 -3.29
N MET A 133 -6.15 -4.85 -3.14
CA MET A 133 -5.17 -5.81 -3.64
C MET A 133 -4.21 -6.25 -2.54
N ILE A 134 -4.18 -7.54 -2.26
CA ILE A 134 -3.26 -8.18 -1.31
C ILE A 134 -2.10 -8.79 -2.11
N THR A 135 -0.88 -8.34 -1.87
CA THR A 135 0.32 -9.03 -2.37
C THR A 135 0.98 -9.86 -1.30
N LEU A 136 1.27 -11.13 -1.60
CA LEU A 136 2.15 -11.98 -0.81
C LEU A 136 3.43 -12.30 -1.61
N ARG A 137 4.59 -11.85 -1.13
CA ARG A 137 5.87 -12.00 -1.84
C ARG A 137 6.89 -12.85 -1.08
N ASN A 138 7.46 -13.86 -1.74
CA ASN A 138 8.56 -14.68 -1.23
C ASN A 138 9.91 -14.10 -1.63
N GLY A 139 10.72 -13.72 -0.64
CA GLY A 139 12.01 -13.09 -0.81
C GLY A 139 13.14 -14.03 -1.23
N ASN A 140 12.97 -15.35 -1.19
CA ASN A 140 13.97 -16.27 -1.71
C ASN A 140 14.30 -15.93 -3.19
N LEU A 141 15.54 -16.21 -3.62
CA LEU A 141 16.03 -15.83 -4.95
C LEU A 141 16.96 -16.90 -5.54
N ASP A 142 16.51 -17.61 -6.59
CA ASP A 142 17.38 -18.55 -7.32
C ASP A 142 18.26 -17.78 -8.33
N THR A 143 19.47 -17.42 -7.90
CA THR A 143 20.44 -16.69 -8.73
C THR A 143 21.08 -17.56 -9.80
N HIS A 144 20.96 -18.89 -9.72
CA HIS A 144 21.51 -19.83 -10.69
C HIS A 144 20.52 -20.19 -11.81
N ALA A 145 19.22 -20.01 -11.60
CA ALA A 145 18.20 -20.27 -12.63
C ALA A 145 18.16 -19.24 -13.77
N GLY A 146 18.78 -18.06 -13.61
CA GLY A 146 18.78 -17.00 -14.65
C GLY A 146 17.38 -16.42 -14.97
N LEU A 147 16.43 -16.59 -14.05
CA LEU A 147 15.03 -16.18 -14.23
C LEU A 147 14.82 -14.69 -13.97
N CYS A 148 15.49 -14.17 -12.95
CA CYS A 148 15.29 -12.82 -12.47
C CYS A 148 16.09 -11.80 -13.30
N PRO A 149 15.44 -10.78 -13.89
CA PRO A 149 16.14 -9.76 -14.64
C PRO A 149 16.94 -8.85 -13.70
N SER A 150 18.01 -8.25 -14.23
CA SER A 150 18.72 -7.15 -13.59
C SER A 150 18.47 -5.88 -14.40
N LYS A 151 17.93 -4.83 -13.77
CA LYS A 151 17.68 -3.53 -14.43
C LYS A 151 16.83 -3.65 -15.72
N GLY A 152 15.78 -4.47 -15.68
CA GLY A 152 14.91 -4.77 -16.83
C GLY A 152 15.58 -5.58 -17.96
N ARG A 153 16.77 -6.14 -17.76
CA ARG A 153 17.48 -7.01 -18.73
C ARG A 153 17.48 -8.44 -18.21
N LYS A 154 17.17 -9.42 -19.06
CA LYS A 154 17.45 -10.84 -18.75
C LYS A 154 18.97 -11.00 -18.54
N VAL A 155 19.35 -11.63 -17.44
CA VAL A 155 20.73 -12.01 -17.13
C VAL A 155 20.82 -13.52 -17.01
N GLY A 156 22.02 -14.08 -17.18
CA GLY A 156 22.27 -15.48 -16.90
C GLY A 156 22.36 -15.76 -15.39
N PRO A 157 22.83 -16.96 -15.02
CA PRO A 157 23.24 -17.29 -13.65
C PRO A 157 24.23 -16.24 -13.11
N PHE A 158 24.10 -15.85 -11.85
CA PHE A 158 25.02 -14.94 -11.17
C PHE A 158 25.33 -15.40 -9.74
N GLU A 159 26.54 -15.08 -9.27
CA GLU A 159 26.91 -15.23 -7.87
C GLU A 159 26.39 -14.02 -7.08
N HIS A 160 25.73 -14.26 -5.95
CA HIS A 160 25.29 -13.19 -5.06
C HIS A 160 26.40 -12.86 -4.06
N SER A 161 26.82 -11.59 -4.02
CA SER A 161 27.78 -11.11 -3.03
C SER A 161 27.06 -10.73 -1.73
N GLU A 162 27.25 -11.57 -0.71
CA GLU A 162 26.91 -11.37 0.71
C GLU A 162 25.41 -11.40 1.09
N ASP A 163 25.09 -12.30 2.05
CA ASP A 163 23.99 -12.31 3.03
C ASP A 163 22.53 -11.94 2.66
N GLY A 164 22.24 -11.64 1.40
CA GLY A 164 20.89 -11.37 0.89
C GLY A 164 20.19 -12.62 0.37
N PHE A 165 19.06 -12.95 0.98
CA PHE A 165 18.04 -13.89 0.45
C PHE A 165 18.47 -15.37 0.31
N SER A 166 18.02 -16.19 1.27
CA SER A 166 18.26 -17.62 1.30
C SER A 166 17.64 -18.35 0.10
N CYS A 167 18.44 -19.01 -0.72
CA CYS A 167 17.98 -20.03 -1.66
C CYS A 167 18.76 -21.33 -1.46
N PHE A 168 18.06 -22.39 -1.05
CA PHE A 168 18.64 -23.71 -0.75
C PHE A 168 18.73 -24.62 -2.00
N GLY A 169 18.77 -24.02 -3.19
CA GLY A 169 18.80 -24.72 -4.48
C GLY A 169 17.43 -24.87 -5.15
N LYS A 170 17.35 -25.82 -6.09
CA LYS A 170 16.21 -26.01 -7.01
C LYS A 170 14.89 -26.14 -6.26
N GLY A 171 13.98 -25.20 -6.48
CA GLY A 171 12.64 -25.15 -5.87
C GLY A 171 12.47 -24.06 -4.79
N CYS A 172 13.51 -23.30 -4.44
CA CYS A 172 13.38 -22.15 -3.53
C CYS A 172 12.48 -21.02 -4.08
N MET A 173 12.26 -21.02 -5.40
CA MET A 173 11.39 -20.12 -6.18
C MET A 173 10.06 -20.79 -6.59
N ASN A 174 9.54 -21.74 -5.83
CA ASN A 174 8.21 -22.31 -6.11
C ASN A 174 7.10 -21.27 -5.89
N GLN A 175 6.00 -21.40 -6.62
CA GLN A 175 4.76 -20.67 -6.31
C GLN A 175 4.09 -21.26 -5.05
N PRO A 176 3.31 -20.45 -4.30
CA PRO A 176 2.56 -20.95 -3.17
C PRO A 176 1.29 -21.66 -3.61
N LEU A 177 0.85 -22.64 -2.81
CA LEU A 177 -0.53 -23.09 -2.84
C LEU A 177 -1.43 -21.96 -2.33
N MET A 178 -2.50 -21.66 -3.06
CA MET A 178 -3.47 -20.61 -2.71
C MET A 178 -4.89 -21.16 -2.75
N PHE A 179 -5.64 -20.98 -1.66
CA PHE A 179 -7.01 -21.43 -1.47
C PHE A 179 -7.93 -20.25 -1.16
N HIS A 180 -9.14 -20.30 -1.71
CA HIS A 180 -10.13 -19.25 -1.58
C HIS A 180 -11.43 -19.79 -1.00
N ASN A 181 -11.78 -19.34 0.21
CA ASN A 181 -13.14 -19.44 0.73
C ASN A 181 -13.91 -18.20 0.24
N TYR A 182 -14.73 -18.38 -0.81
CA TYR A 182 -15.58 -17.31 -1.35
C TYR A 182 -16.44 -16.65 -0.28
N THR A 183 -16.58 -15.34 -0.38
CA THR A 183 -17.37 -14.53 0.55
C THR A 183 -18.82 -14.98 0.56
N SER A 184 -19.35 -15.15 1.77
CA SER A 184 -20.70 -15.65 2.02
C SER A 184 -21.34 -14.90 3.17
N LEU A 185 -22.67 -14.78 3.13
CA LEU A 185 -23.46 -14.33 4.26
C LEU A 185 -23.58 -15.47 5.28
N GLN A 186 -23.10 -15.23 6.49
CA GLN A 186 -23.12 -16.17 7.61
C GLN A 186 -23.94 -15.55 8.76
N THR A 187 -24.93 -16.28 9.26
CA THR A 187 -25.73 -15.85 10.42
C THR A 187 -25.19 -16.52 11.68
N VAL A 188 -24.76 -15.71 12.65
CA VAL A 188 -24.29 -16.19 13.96
C VAL A 188 -25.20 -15.60 15.03
N GLY A 189 -25.98 -16.46 15.69
CA GLY A 189 -26.99 -16.03 16.66
C GLY A 189 -28.09 -15.19 16.01
N LYS A 190 -28.06 -13.87 16.25
CA LYS A 190 -29.01 -12.89 15.67
C LYS A 190 -28.36 -11.93 14.66
N GLU A 191 -27.05 -12.04 14.45
CA GLU A 191 -26.29 -11.12 13.63
C GLU A 191 -25.86 -11.78 12.32
N ASN A 192 -25.75 -10.97 11.27
CA ASN A 192 -25.39 -11.40 9.91
C ASN A 192 -24.04 -10.79 9.54
N PHE A 193 -23.11 -11.65 9.16
CA PHE A 193 -21.74 -11.28 8.81
C PHE A 193 -21.44 -11.67 7.36
N LEU A 194 -20.70 -10.84 6.64
CA LEU A 194 -20.08 -11.26 5.38
C LEU A 194 -18.67 -11.75 5.69
N ARG A 195 -18.36 -12.99 5.29
CA ARG A 195 -17.05 -13.60 5.56
C ARG A 195 -16.58 -14.43 4.37
N GLY A 196 -15.37 -14.13 3.92
CA GLY A 196 -14.54 -14.90 3.00
C GLY A 196 -13.11 -14.96 3.52
N SER A 197 -12.22 -15.72 2.87
CA SER A 197 -10.79 -15.71 3.19
C SER A 197 -9.93 -16.23 2.05
N PHE A 198 -8.78 -15.60 1.86
CA PHE A 198 -7.65 -16.19 1.14
C PHE A 198 -6.67 -16.80 2.15
N PHE A 199 -6.14 -17.98 1.85
CA PHE A 199 -5.14 -18.64 2.68
C PHE A 199 -4.25 -19.54 1.81
N GLY A 200 -3.00 -19.73 2.20
CA GLY A 200 -2.03 -20.41 1.36
C GLY A 200 -0.70 -20.62 2.05
N THR A 201 0.24 -21.25 1.35
CA THR A 201 1.59 -21.51 1.86
C THR A 201 2.58 -21.73 0.72
N TYR A 202 3.83 -21.34 0.92
CA TYR A 202 4.96 -21.77 0.09
C TYR A 202 5.52 -23.13 0.55
N ASP A 203 5.23 -23.55 1.79
CA ASP A 203 5.62 -24.86 2.34
C ASP A 203 4.67 -25.97 1.87
N LEU A 204 5.01 -26.57 0.73
CA LEU A 204 4.21 -27.58 0.04
C LEU A 204 4.03 -28.91 0.81
N ASP A 205 4.81 -29.13 1.87
CA ASP A 205 4.84 -30.37 2.65
C ASP A 205 3.99 -30.31 3.94
N VAL A 206 3.20 -29.24 4.13
CA VAL A 206 2.51 -28.92 5.40
C VAL A 206 0.99 -29.02 5.28
N ASP A 207 0.34 -29.72 6.22
CA ASP A 207 -1.11 -29.79 6.35
C ASP A 207 -1.71 -28.51 6.95
N PHE A 208 -2.85 -28.06 6.41
CA PHE A 208 -3.44 -26.76 6.73
C PHE A 208 -4.29 -26.76 8.00
N GLY A 209 -3.88 -25.97 8.99
CA GLY A 209 -4.74 -25.53 10.09
C GLY A 209 -5.61 -24.32 9.69
N LYS A 210 -6.87 -24.28 10.13
CA LYS A 210 -7.77 -23.13 9.90
C LYS A 210 -7.51 -22.03 10.93
N GLY A 211 -7.16 -20.83 10.46
CA GLY A 211 -7.11 -19.63 11.30
C GLY A 211 -8.50 -19.08 11.64
N ASN A 212 -8.63 -18.46 12.81
CA ASN A 212 -9.83 -17.72 13.23
C ASN A 212 -9.63 -16.22 12.99
N LEU A 213 -10.73 -15.51 12.71
CA LEU A 213 -10.75 -14.06 12.44
C LEU A 213 -11.83 -13.42 13.31
N GLY A 214 -11.63 -12.17 13.74
CA GLY A 214 -12.56 -11.39 14.56
C GLY A 214 -13.71 -10.74 13.78
N GLU A 215 -14.55 -10.00 14.49
CA GLU A 215 -15.81 -9.39 14.03
C GLU A 215 -15.73 -7.87 14.08
N ASP A 216 -16.20 -7.17 13.04
CA ASP A 216 -16.28 -5.70 12.99
C ASP A 216 -17.45 -5.23 12.09
N LYS A 217 -17.82 -3.94 12.18
CA LYS A 217 -19.01 -3.35 11.53
C LYS A 217 -18.78 -2.70 10.16
N SER A 218 -17.51 -2.59 9.73
CA SER A 218 -17.06 -2.25 8.38
C SER A 218 -16.20 -3.41 7.86
N TRP A 219 -15.70 -3.35 6.61
CA TRP A 219 -14.70 -4.34 6.19
C TRP A 219 -13.42 -4.16 7.00
N ALA A 220 -13.09 -5.15 7.82
CA ALA A 220 -11.81 -5.25 8.50
C ALA A 220 -10.98 -6.36 7.83
N PHE A 221 -9.89 -5.99 7.14
CA PHE A 221 -8.98 -6.98 6.55
C PHE A 221 -7.98 -7.45 7.60
N HIS A 222 -8.26 -8.60 8.20
CA HIS A 222 -7.35 -9.31 9.09
C HIS A 222 -6.32 -10.10 8.28
N HIS A 223 -5.05 -9.77 8.48
CA HIS A 223 -3.89 -10.42 7.87
C HIS A 223 -3.11 -11.20 8.92
N PHE A 224 -2.78 -12.45 8.58
CA PHE A 224 -1.88 -13.32 9.34
C PHE A 224 -0.78 -13.83 8.42
N LEU A 225 0.48 -13.67 8.83
CA LEU A 225 1.65 -14.16 8.12
C LEU A 225 2.54 -14.95 9.08
N ARG A 226 2.97 -16.15 8.67
CA ARG A 226 4.01 -16.93 9.35
C ARG A 226 5.13 -17.29 8.39
N THR A 227 6.38 -17.11 8.81
CA THR A 227 7.57 -17.60 8.10
C THR A 227 8.00 -18.99 8.58
N SER A 228 8.82 -19.66 7.79
CA SER A 228 9.41 -20.98 8.07
C SER A 228 10.90 -21.01 7.74
N ASP A 229 11.60 -22.10 8.06
CA ASP A 229 13.01 -22.28 7.68
C ASP A 229 13.24 -22.25 6.17
N LYS A 230 12.26 -22.73 5.38
CA LYS A 230 12.33 -22.72 3.91
C LYS A 230 12.01 -21.34 3.32
N TYR A 231 11.13 -20.58 3.98
CA TYR A 231 10.69 -19.26 3.53
C TYR A 231 10.78 -18.24 4.69
N PRO A 232 12.02 -17.86 5.09
CA PRO A 232 12.27 -16.94 6.20
C PRO A 232 12.04 -15.47 5.82
N SER A 233 11.87 -15.18 4.53
CA SER A 233 11.63 -13.84 3.98
C SER A 233 10.28 -13.78 3.26
N LEU A 234 9.26 -13.22 3.90
CA LEU A 234 7.92 -13.07 3.34
C LEU A 234 7.40 -11.64 3.55
N LYS A 235 6.78 -11.07 2.51
CA LYS A 235 6.13 -9.75 2.56
C LYS A 235 4.64 -9.89 2.26
N LEU A 236 3.80 -9.33 3.12
CA LEU A 236 2.34 -9.30 2.96
C LEU A 236 1.84 -7.85 3.03
N THR A 237 1.21 -7.36 1.97
CA THR A 237 0.85 -5.94 1.85
C THR A 237 -0.54 -5.79 1.25
N LEU A 238 -1.36 -4.90 1.82
CA LEU A 238 -2.62 -4.47 1.25
C LEU A 238 -2.39 -3.13 0.54
N LYS A 239 -2.99 -2.93 -0.65
CA LYS A 239 -2.85 -1.67 -1.40
C LYS A 239 -4.10 -1.32 -2.21
N SER A 240 -4.23 -0.03 -2.52
CA SER A 240 -5.33 0.58 -3.26
C SER A 240 -4.98 1.01 -4.70
N ASP A 241 -3.76 0.68 -5.19
CA ASP A 241 -3.16 1.03 -6.50
C ASP A 241 -4.01 1.85 -7.51
N SER A 242 -3.51 3.01 -7.92
CA SER A 242 -4.13 3.83 -8.98
C SER A 242 -4.03 3.21 -10.38
N ALA A 243 -4.97 3.62 -11.25
CA ALA A 243 -5.04 3.23 -12.65
C ALA A 243 -3.71 3.48 -13.41
N GLY A 244 -3.20 2.44 -14.09
CA GLY A 244 -2.13 2.58 -15.11
C GLY A 244 -0.77 1.92 -14.84
N GLY A 245 -0.62 1.13 -13.77
CA GLY A 245 0.62 0.41 -13.47
C GLY A 245 0.85 -0.85 -14.31
N LYS A 246 2.10 -1.12 -14.70
CA LYS A 246 2.49 -2.25 -15.57
C LYS A 246 2.71 -3.59 -14.85
N PHE A 247 1.72 -4.01 -14.07
CA PHE A 247 1.49 -5.42 -13.75
C PHE A 247 0.44 -5.97 -14.74
N GLY A 248 0.26 -7.29 -14.87
CA GLY A 248 -0.64 -7.87 -15.88
C GLY A 248 -2.09 -7.37 -15.80
N TYR A 249 -2.50 -6.91 -14.61
CA TYR A 249 -3.74 -6.19 -14.31
C TYR A 249 -3.94 -4.79 -14.95
N GLY A 250 -2.93 -4.16 -15.54
CA GLY A 250 -2.98 -2.73 -15.93
C GLY A 250 -3.27 -1.80 -14.73
N THR A 251 -2.84 -2.23 -13.53
CA THR A 251 -3.34 -1.92 -12.18
C THR A 251 -4.56 -1.01 -12.13
N ARG A 252 -5.74 -1.60 -12.32
CA ARG A 252 -7.02 -0.95 -12.02
C ARG A 252 -7.40 -1.31 -10.57
N GLY A 253 -6.88 -0.55 -9.60
CA GLY A 253 -7.17 -0.75 -8.18
C GLY A 253 -8.27 0.17 -7.66
N MET A 254 -8.37 0.34 -6.35
CA MET A 254 -9.43 1.17 -5.74
C MET A 254 -9.26 2.66 -5.95
N THR A 255 -8.06 3.16 -6.23
CA THR A 255 -7.81 4.60 -6.37
C THR A 255 -8.25 5.07 -7.76
N LYS A 256 -9.35 5.84 -7.81
CA LYS A 256 -10.00 6.35 -9.03
C LYS A 256 -9.12 7.33 -9.80
N ASP A 257 -8.52 8.26 -9.09
CA ASP A 257 -7.74 9.35 -9.65
C ASP A 257 -6.26 9.24 -9.29
N LEU A 258 -5.36 9.62 -10.20
CA LEU A 258 -3.95 9.77 -9.84
C LEU A 258 -3.81 10.94 -8.86
N THR A 259 -3.48 10.62 -7.60
CA THR A 259 -3.23 11.61 -6.54
C THR A 259 -2.00 12.45 -6.90
N ILE A 260 -2.22 13.60 -7.54
CA ILE A 260 -1.20 14.58 -7.93
C ILE A 260 -1.47 15.86 -7.14
N SER A 261 -1.10 15.88 -5.86
CA SER A 261 -1.23 17.03 -4.99
C SER A 261 -0.17 16.96 -3.88
N PRO A 262 0.34 18.10 -3.36
CA PRO A 262 0.99 18.13 -2.06
C PRO A 262 -0.01 17.97 -0.89
N ASP A 263 -1.29 18.24 -1.13
CA ASP A 263 -2.36 18.35 -0.14
C ASP A 263 -3.41 17.25 -0.35
N PHE A 264 -3.15 16.10 0.24
CA PHE A 264 -4.11 15.01 0.44
C PHE A 264 -3.84 14.37 1.82
N GLU A 265 -4.87 13.78 2.41
CA GLU A 265 -4.81 13.09 3.70
C GLU A 265 -5.29 11.66 3.53
N VAL A 266 -4.78 10.70 4.31
CA VAL A 266 -5.15 9.28 4.16
C VAL A 266 -5.50 8.65 5.48
N ILE A 267 -6.79 8.67 5.77
CA ILE A 267 -7.31 8.21 7.04
C ILE A 267 -7.43 6.68 7.00
N PHE A 268 -6.92 5.98 8.00
CA PHE A 268 -7.19 4.55 8.22
C PHE A 268 -6.99 4.15 9.67
N THR A 269 -7.61 3.04 10.06
CA THR A 269 -7.39 2.40 11.35
C THR A 269 -6.52 1.15 11.16
N LEU A 270 -5.37 1.10 11.84
CA LEU A 270 -4.45 -0.03 11.90
C LEU A 270 -4.32 -0.52 13.35
N ASN A 271 -4.39 -1.84 13.53
CA ASN A 271 -4.19 -2.49 14.80
C ASN A 271 -3.19 -3.65 14.64
N VAL A 272 -1.95 -3.45 15.11
CA VAL A 272 -0.91 -4.50 15.12
C VAL A 272 -1.14 -5.41 16.33
N LEU A 273 -1.62 -6.63 16.07
CA LEU A 273 -1.96 -7.63 17.09
C LEU A 273 -0.71 -8.41 17.54
N LYS A 274 0.16 -8.75 16.60
CA LYS A 274 1.42 -9.45 16.85
C LYS A 274 2.49 -8.98 15.89
N GLY A 275 3.64 -8.59 16.43
CA GLY A 275 4.84 -8.28 15.67
C GLY A 275 5.75 -9.51 15.56
N GLY A 276 6.57 -9.53 14.51
CA GLY A 276 7.60 -10.55 14.36
C GLY A 276 8.83 -10.25 15.24
N GLY A 277 9.85 -11.07 15.10
CA GLY A 277 11.12 -10.94 15.82
C GLY A 277 11.99 -9.79 15.34
N ALA A 278 13.22 -9.74 15.87
CA ALA A 278 14.13 -8.60 15.81
C ALA A 278 14.43 -8.05 14.39
N ASN A 279 14.38 -8.88 13.35
CA ASN A 279 14.66 -8.47 11.96
C ASN A 279 13.38 -8.28 11.11
N SER A 280 12.19 -8.26 11.73
CA SER A 280 10.92 -8.00 11.03
C SER A 280 10.62 -6.50 10.91
N GLN A 281 10.21 -6.05 9.72
CA GLN A 281 9.86 -4.66 9.46
C GLN A 281 8.36 -4.54 9.16
N PHE A 282 7.58 -4.08 10.14
CA PHE A 282 6.22 -3.64 9.85
C PHE A 282 6.29 -2.25 9.23
N ASN A 283 5.71 -2.06 8.03
CA ASN A 283 5.62 -0.75 7.42
C ASN A 283 4.21 -0.16 7.64
N LEU A 284 4.10 0.96 8.36
CA LEU A 284 2.86 1.76 8.36
C LEU A 284 2.50 2.20 6.94
N LEU A 285 3.53 2.35 6.11
CA LEU A 285 3.51 3.12 4.89
C LEU A 285 4.32 2.43 3.80
N GLU A 286 3.76 2.25 2.61
CA GLU A 286 4.47 2.02 1.35
C GLU A 286 3.82 2.82 0.21
N MET A 287 4.27 4.06 0.04
CA MET A 287 3.95 4.84 -1.15
C MET A 287 4.83 4.36 -2.31
N ARG A 288 4.26 4.24 -3.51
CA ARG A 288 5.01 3.99 -4.74
C ARG A 288 4.66 5.03 -5.80
N SER A 289 5.67 5.70 -6.33
CA SER A 289 5.58 6.48 -7.57
C SER A 289 6.53 5.92 -8.63
N CYS A 290 6.35 6.32 -9.88
CA CYS A 290 7.23 5.95 -10.99
C CYS A 290 7.72 7.21 -11.70
N TRP A 291 9.02 7.29 -11.93
CA TRP A 291 9.67 8.36 -12.69
C TRP A 291 10.74 7.77 -13.62
N ARG A 292 11.08 8.47 -14.68
CA ARG A 292 12.11 8.07 -15.65
C ARG A 292 13.44 8.78 -15.35
N ASN A 293 14.58 8.16 -15.64
CA ASN A 293 15.91 8.72 -15.36
C ASN A 293 16.11 10.19 -15.79
N ASP A 294 15.45 10.62 -16.87
CA ASP A 294 15.49 11.97 -17.45
C ASP A 294 14.46 12.95 -16.82
N GLY A 295 13.82 12.55 -15.72
CA GLY A 295 12.81 13.34 -15.01
C GLY A 295 11.41 13.32 -15.63
N LEU A 296 11.21 12.62 -16.75
CA LEU A 296 9.89 12.51 -17.39
C LEU A 296 9.01 11.44 -16.72
N ARG A 297 7.72 11.46 -17.05
CA ARG A 297 6.76 10.43 -16.59
C ARG A 297 7.13 9.07 -17.15
N CYS A 298 6.94 8.02 -16.36
CA CYS A 298 7.13 6.64 -16.81
C CYS A 298 6.25 6.31 -18.02
N GLU A 299 6.86 5.63 -18.99
CA GLU A 299 6.19 4.98 -20.12
C GLU A 299 5.99 3.47 -19.87
N GLY A 300 6.38 3.01 -18.67
CA GLY A 300 6.52 1.63 -18.20
C GLY A 300 7.59 0.84 -18.95
N ASN A 301 8.77 1.44 -19.16
CA ASN A 301 9.93 0.82 -19.78
C ASN A 301 10.94 0.44 -18.70
N SER A 302 10.98 -0.84 -18.32
CA SER A 302 11.75 -1.37 -17.17
C SER A 302 13.28 -1.18 -17.24
N ARG A 303 13.82 -0.58 -18.32
CA ARG A 303 15.24 -0.23 -18.45
C ARG A 303 15.56 1.19 -17.98
N ILE A 304 14.61 2.11 -18.11
CA ILE A 304 14.81 3.56 -17.90
C ILE A 304 13.85 4.15 -16.84
N ASP A 305 12.75 3.45 -16.57
CA ASP A 305 11.81 3.80 -15.51
C ASP A 305 12.26 3.24 -14.16
N VAL A 306 12.01 4.03 -13.12
CA VAL A 306 12.39 3.80 -11.74
C VAL A 306 11.15 3.86 -10.87
N ASN A 307 10.89 2.79 -10.11
CA ASN A 307 9.86 2.81 -9.08
C ASN A 307 10.46 3.38 -7.78
N ARG A 308 10.01 4.57 -7.37
CA ARG A 308 10.38 5.17 -6.09
C ARG A 308 9.42 4.67 -5.01
N TYR A 309 9.98 4.12 -3.94
CA TYR A 309 9.28 3.68 -2.75
C TYR A 309 9.62 4.59 -1.57
N PHE A 310 8.58 5.04 -0.85
CA PHE A 310 8.72 5.74 0.42
C PHE A 310 8.01 4.90 1.49
N ARG A 311 8.78 4.43 2.49
CA ARG A 311 8.30 3.49 3.50
C ARG A 311 8.57 3.98 4.91
N MET A 312 7.62 3.83 5.83
CA MET A 312 7.83 4.10 7.26
C MET A 312 7.78 2.79 8.04
N ILE A 313 8.86 2.46 8.74
CA ILE A 313 8.96 1.27 9.60
C ILE A 313 8.44 1.61 11.00
N LEU A 314 7.46 0.86 11.51
CA LEU A 314 6.94 1.00 12.89
C LEU A 314 7.68 0.17 13.93
N SER A 315 8.35 -0.92 13.53
CA SER A 315 9.03 -1.85 14.44
C SER A 315 9.94 -1.05 15.40
N PRO A 316 9.64 -0.96 16.71
CA PRO A 316 10.22 0.07 17.59
C PRO A 316 11.72 -0.11 17.82
N ASN A 317 12.23 -1.33 17.70
CA ASN A 317 13.64 -1.66 17.89
C ASN A 317 14.49 -1.41 16.62
N THR A 318 13.95 -0.74 15.59
CA THR A 318 14.67 -0.48 14.34
C THR A 318 15.68 0.66 14.50
N THR A 319 16.97 0.35 14.48
CA THR A 319 18.04 1.37 14.49
C THR A 319 18.19 2.02 13.12
N ALA A 320 18.52 3.31 13.08
CA ALA A 320 18.87 4.01 11.83
C ALA A 320 20.23 3.52 11.28
N LEU A 321 20.28 3.18 9.99
CA LEU A 321 21.55 2.96 9.27
C LEU A 321 22.08 4.28 8.70
N CYS A 322 21.20 5.23 8.37
CA CYS A 322 21.57 6.60 8.09
C CYS A 322 22.12 7.27 9.36
N SER A 323 23.32 7.83 9.27
CA SER A 323 24.00 8.52 10.36
C SER A 323 25.03 9.51 9.81
N PRO A 324 25.55 10.46 10.61
CA PRO A 324 26.64 11.35 10.21
C PRO A 324 27.91 10.61 9.75
N THR A 325 28.10 9.35 10.16
CA THR A 325 29.24 8.50 9.78
C THR A 325 28.94 7.55 8.62
N ASN A 326 27.68 7.42 8.18
CA ASN A 326 27.23 6.52 7.13
C ASN A 326 26.33 7.22 6.10
N LEU A 327 26.80 8.34 5.55
CA LEU A 327 26.05 9.20 4.62
C LEU A 327 25.54 8.48 3.37
N LYS A 328 26.16 7.36 2.96
CA LYS A 328 25.70 6.52 1.84
C LYS A 328 24.31 5.90 2.06
N ALA A 329 23.92 5.70 3.32
CA ALA A 329 22.60 5.19 3.71
C ALA A 329 21.58 6.33 3.95
N CYS A 330 21.95 7.60 3.75
CA CYS A 330 21.08 8.75 3.90
C CYS A 330 20.63 9.29 2.54
N PRO A 331 19.37 9.75 2.38
CA PRO A 331 18.95 10.40 1.15
C PRO A 331 19.70 11.73 0.95
N PRO A 332 19.86 12.20 -0.30
CA PRO A 332 20.59 13.43 -0.64
C PRO A 332 20.29 14.66 0.25
N TYR A 333 19.01 14.86 0.57
CA TYR A 333 18.51 15.99 1.34
C TYR A 333 17.18 15.66 2.03
N HIS A 334 16.85 16.46 3.03
CA HIS A 334 15.54 16.53 3.69
C HIS A 334 14.80 17.80 3.24
N ILE A 335 13.48 17.71 3.06
CA ILE A 335 12.59 18.85 2.79
C ILE A 335 11.62 18.96 3.97
N THR A 336 11.52 20.16 4.55
CA THR A 336 10.57 20.49 5.62
C THR A 336 9.21 20.90 5.07
N ARG A 337 8.15 20.79 5.90
CA ARG A 337 6.80 21.25 5.53
C ARG A 337 6.84 22.77 5.31
N GLY A 338 6.24 23.25 4.22
CA GLY A 338 6.31 24.65 3.80
C GLY A 338 7.40 24.99 2.78
N GLY A 339 8.16 24.02 2.27
CA GLY A 339 9.01 24.21 1.09
C GLY A 339 10.26 25.07 1.31
N SER A 340 10.86 25.01 2.51
CA SER A 340 12.16 25.66 2.76
C SER A 340 13.28 25.05 1.90
N SER A 341 14.42 25.73 1.82
CA SER A 341 15.62 25.23 1.15
C SER A 341 16.00 23.82 1.64
N PRO A 342 16.39 22.88 0.75
CA PRO A 342 16.73 21.52 1.14
C PRO A 342 17.88 21.47 2.16
N ILE A 343 17.71 20.70 3.22
CA ILE A 343 18.77 20.41 4.19
C ILE A 343 19.56 19.21 3.66
N TYR A 344 20.78 19.42 3.17
CA TYR A 344 21.60 18.36 2.60
C TYR A 344 22.20 17.45 3.68
N ARG A 345 22.37 16.16 3.37
CA ARG A 345 22.97 15.16 4.29
C ARG A 345 24.43 15.43 4.70
N ASN A 346 25.08 16.46 4.18
CA ASN A 346 26.40 16.88 4.62
C ASN A 346 26.33 17.96 5.73
N ASP A 347 25.15 18.56 5.95
CA ASP A 347 24.87 19.41 7.10
C ASP A 347 24.61 18.51 8.32
N THR A 348 25.68 18.12 9.00
CA THR A 348 25.63 17.25 10.18
C THR A 348 24.96 17.91 11.39
N ALA A 349 24.70 19.21 11.37
CA ALA A 349 24.05 19.93 12.45
C ALA A 349 22.51 19.95 12.30
N ASN A 350 22.00 20.04 11.06
CA ASN A 350 20.57 20.23 10.81
C ASN A 350 19.89 19.03 10.13
N PHE A 351 20.62 18.11 9.49
CA PHE A 351 20.00 16.96 8.82
C PHE A 351 19.44 15.95 9.84
N PRO A 352 18.16 15.54 9.74
CA PRO A 352 17.54 14.67 10.75
C PRO A 352 17.85 13.19 10.49
N TYR A 353 19.08 12.76 10.76
CA TYR A 353 19.56 11.39 10.48
C TYR A 353 18.65 10.31 11.09
N GLU A 354 18.23 10.48 12.35
CA GLU A 354 17.39 9.52 13.07
C GLU A 354 15.99 9.35 12.46
N ALA A 355 15.54 10.31 11.63
CA ALA A 355 14.29 10.23 10.90
C ALA A 355 14.33 9.26 9.71
N TYR A 356 15.53 8.81 9.30
CA TYR A 356 15.76 7.93 8.16
C TYR A 356 16.38 6.61 8.61
N HIS A 357 15.75 5.48 8.29
CA HIS A 357 16.41 4.17 8.47
C HIS A 357 17.48 3.96 7.40
N SER A 358 17.11 4.08 6.12
CA SER A 358 18.02 3.79 5.00
C SER A 358 17.54 4.39 3.69
N TYR A 359 18.48 4.81 2.85
CA TYR A 359 18.28 5.16 1.45
C TYR A 359 19.05 4.21 0.54
N CYS A 360 18.45 3.86 -0.59
CA CYS A 360 19.18 3.30 -1.72
C CYS A 360 18.72 3.95 -3.04
N ALA A 361 19.69 4.21 -3.92
CA ALA A 361 19.53 4.85 -5.21
C ALA A 361 19.25 3.82 -6.33
N PRO A 362 18.67 4.25 -7.47
CA PRO A 362 18.37 3.37 -8.58
C PRO A 362 19.63 2.73 -9.16
N SER A 363 19.61 1.41 -9.30
CA SER A 363 20.72 0.65 -9.87
C SER A 363 20.94 0.95 -11.36
N ASN A 364 19.98 1.60 -12.04
CA ASN A 364 20.07 2.10 -13.42
C ASN A 364 20.25 3.62 -13.54
N ALA A 365 20.46 4.36 -12.44
CA ALA A 365 20.58 5.81 -12.49
C ALA A 365 21.77 6.25 -13.37
N GLU A 366 21.51 7.19 -14.27
CA GLU A 366 22.53 7.76 -15.18
C GLU A 366 23.44 8.77 -14.47
N HIS A 367 22.91 9.43 -13.44
CA HIS A 367 23.62 10.42 -12.63
C HIS A 367 23.41 10.11 -11.15
N LEU A 368 24.43 9.52 -10.52
CA LEU A 368 24.46 9.24 -9.08
C LEU A 368 25.26 10.33 -8.37
N GLN A 369 24.71 10.85 -7.26
CA GLN A 369 25.46 11.73 -6.36
C GLN A 369 26.45 10.89 -5.52
N ASP A 370 27.69 11.36 -5.40
CA ASP A 370 28.73 10.74 -4.57
C ASP A 370 28.24 10.39 -3.15
N LEU A 371 28.77 9.31 -2.58
CA LEU A 371 28.28 8.65 -1.36
C LEU A 371 26.87 8.06 -1.55
N TYR A 372 26.74 7.07 -2.42
CA TYR A 372 25.49 6.34 -2.65
C TYR A 372 25.59 4.87 -2.22
N GLN A 373 24.44 4.26 -2.00
CA GLN A 373 24.23 2.82 -1.97
C GLN A 373 23.20 2.49 -3.04
N LEU A 374 23.40 1.44 -3.84
CA LEU A 374 22.43 1.01 -4.85
C LEU A 374 21.37 0.11 -4.22
N CYS A 375 20.13 0.21 -4.68
CA CYS A 375 19.12 -0.80 -4.37
C CYS A 375 19.45 -2.11 -5.09
N ASP A 376 19.04 -3.23 -4.48
CA ASP A 376 19.16 -4.55 -5.09
C ASP A 376 18.49 -4.57 -6.49
N PRO A 377 19.21 -4.97 -7.57
CA PRO A 377 18.68 -4.89 -8.92
C PRO A 377 17.79 -6.09 -9.32
N TYR A 378 17.57 -7.07 -8.44
CA TYR A 378 16.90 -8.35 -8.74
C TYR A 378 15.52 -8.50 -8.10
N SER A 379 15.32 -7.91 -6.91
CA SER A 379 14.09 -8.00 -6.09
C SER A 379 12.80 -7.62 -6.85
N ASN A 380 12.92 -6.74 -7.84
CA ASN A 380 11.82 -6.21 -8.63
C ASN A 380 12.27 -6.14 -10.11
N PRO A 381 11.41 -6.50 -11.09
CA PRO A 381 11.80 -6.42 -12.50
C PRO A 381 12.08 -4.99 -13.01
N MET A 382 11.62 -3.96 -12.28
CA MET A 382 11.96 -2.56 -12.54
C MET A 382 12.95 -2.06 -11.50
N PRO A 383 13.96 -1.25 -11.89
CA PRO A 383 14.82 -0.53 -10.96
C PRO A 383 14.04 0.21 -9.88
N GLN A 384 14.61 0.26 -8.68
CA GLN A 384 13.97 0.84 -7.51
C GLN A 384 14.81 1.96 -6.92
N GLU A 385 14.15 2.99 -6.44
CA GLU A 385 14.67 3.89 -5.42
C GLU A 385 13.90 3.61 -4.12
N ILE A 386 14.57 3.51 -2.98
CA ILE A 386 13.87 3.24 -1.70
C ILE A 386 14.36 4.20 -0.63
N ILE A 387 13.42 4.95 -0.07
CA ILE A 387 13.60 5.77 1.13
C ILE A 387 12.83 5.08 2.25
N LYS A 388 13.52 4.58 3.27
CA LYS A 388 12.92 4.05 4.50
C LYS A 388 13.10 5.07 5.63
N ILE A 389 12.00 5.52 6.22
CA ILE A 389 11.95 6.46 7.34
C ILE A 389 11.53 5.77 8.65
N LEU A 390 11.83 6.44 9.76
CA LEU A 390 11.47 6.04 11.13
C LEU A 390 10.58 7.10 11.79
N PRO A 391 9.73 6.72 12.77
CA PRO A 391 9.00 7.65 13.62
C PRO A 391 9.89 8.73 14.23
N HIS A 392 9.61 10.00 13.93
CA HIS A 392 10.45 11.13 14.32
C HIS A 392 9.66 12.45 14.27
N LEU A 393 10.02 13.42 15.12
CA LEU A 393 9.30 14.71 15.25
C LEU A 393 9.20 15.51 13.94
N VAL A 394 10.16 15.40 13.03
CA VAL A 394 10.09 16.07 11.70
C VAL A 394 8.92 15.58 10.85
N TRP A 395 8.39 14.39 11.14
CA TRP A 395 7.24 13.79 10.47
C TRP A 395 5.89 14.14 11.14
N GLU A 396 5.89 14.69 12.36
CA GLU A 396 4.69 15.09 13.10
C GLU A 396 3.77 15.99 12.28
N SER A 397 4.35 16.98 11.60
CA SER A 397 3.61 17.95 10.78
C SER A 397 2.93 17.34 9.55
N TYR A 398 3.16 16.05 9.27
CA TYR A 398 2.54 15.26 8.19
C TYR A 398 1.64 14.14 8.73
N GLY A 399 1.24 14.19 10.02
CA GLY A 399 0.34 13.21 10.66
C GLY A 399 1.02 11.92 11.15
N PHE A 400 2.30 11.72 10.84
CA PHE A 400 3.03 10.48 11.14
C PHE A 400 3.33 10.25 12.64
N PRO A 401 3.71 9.00 13.01
CA PRO A 401 4.46 8.68 14.22
C PRO A 401 5.59 9.67 14.56
N LYS A 402 5.62 10.14 15.80
CA LYS A 402 6.55 11.16 16.30
C LYS A 402 7.78 10.54 16.97
N LYS A 403 7.63 9.33 17.52
CA LYS A 403 8.66 8.57 18.22
C LYS A 403 8.47 7.06 18.01
N GLN A 404 9.53 6.29 18.23
CA GLN A 404 9.46 4.82 18.15
C GLN A 404 8.43 4.27 19.15
N GLY A 405 7.60 3.32 18.69
CA GLY A 405 6.53 2.70 19.48
C GLY A 405 5.16 3.37 19.36
N ASP A 406 5.04 4.59 18.80
CA ASP A 406 3.74 5.19 18.50
C ASP A 406 2.90 4.25 17.61
N GLY A 407 1.69 3.91 18.07
CA GLY A 407 0.78 2.95 17.42
C GLY A 407 1.36 1.57 17.12
N TRP A 408 2.37 1.14 17.89
CA TRP A 408 2.80 -0.24 17.97
C TRP A 408 1.93 -1.05 18.96
N ILE A 409 2.27 -2.32 19.17
CA ILE A 409 1.57 -3.24 20.06
C ILE A 409 1.45 -2.64 21.47
N GLY A 410 0.21 -2.47 21.93
CA GLY A 410 -0.10 -1.93 23.27
C GLY A 410 -0.26 -0.41 23.33
N ASP A 411 0.07 0.32 22.25
CA ASP A 411 -0.25 1.75 22.16
C ASP A 411 -1.73 1.98 21.81
N SER A 412 -2.27 3.12 22.25
CA SER A 412 -3.68 3.46 22.04
C SER A 412 -3.95 4.17 20.72
N ARG A 413 -2.92 4.68 20.02
CA ARG A 413 -3.09 5.31 18.70
C ARG A 413 -3.25 4.25 17.63
N LYS A 414 -4.48 4.11 17.14
CA LYS A 414 -4.83 3.16 16.07
C LYS A 414 -5.17 3.81 14.74
N SER A 415 -5.30 5.14 14.69
CA SER A 415 -5.70 5.87 13.49
C SER A 415 -4.63 6.87 13.02
N TRP A 416 -4.54 7.03 11.70
CA TRP A 416 -3.43 7.66 10.98
C TRP A 416 -3.89 8.34 9.71
N ASP A 417 -3.08 9.27 9.18
CA ASP A 417 -3.47 10.19 8.10
C ASP A 417 -2.54 10.14 6.85
N SER A 418 -1.95 8.97 6.45
CA SER A 418 -0.99 8.85 5.30
C SER A 418 -0.91 7.50 4.49
N ILE A 419 -0.74 7.48 3.14
CA ILE A 419 -0.75 6.26 2.24
C ILE A 419 0.44 5.30 2.48
N GLY A 420 0.37 4.02 2.85
CA GLY A 420 -0.69 3.07 3.21
C GLY A 420 -0.02 1.70 3.56
N VAL A 421 -0.74 0.72 4.14
CA VAL A 421 -0.14 -0.25 5.09
C VAL A 421 0.37 -1.60 4.53
N GLY A 422 1.51 -2.11 5.05
CA GLY A 422 1.94 -3.50 4.83
C GLY A 422 3.07 -4.03 5.71
N THR A 423 3.19 -5.35 5.84
CA THR A 423 4.26 -6.03 6.60
C THR A 423 5.34 -6.60 5.67
N GLU A 424 6.62 -6.43 6.03
CA GLU A 424 7.78 -7.08 5.39
C GLU A 424 8.61 -7.84 6.45
N VAL A 425 8.46 -9.17 6.53
CA VAL A 425 9.27 -10.02 7.42
C VAL A 425 10.52 -10.44 6.68
N PHE A 426 11.70 -10.09 7.23
CA PHE A 426 12.98 -10.31 6.58
C PHE A 426 13.79 -11.37 7.31
N MET A 427 14.22 -12.40 6.56
CA MET A 427 15.27 -13.37 6.89
C MET A 427 15.21 -13.99 8.30
N ASN A 428 14.01 -14.25 8.83
CA ASN A 428 13.82 -14.94 10.10
C ASN A 428 12.73 -16.02 9.97
N PRO A 429 13.01 -17.30 10.27
CA PRO A 429 11.99 -18.34 10.33
C PRO A 429 11.12 -18.22 11.60
N ASP A 430 9.98 -18.91 11.61
CA ASP A 430 9.03 -19.02 12.74
C ASP A 430 8.50 -17.69 13.32
N GLN A 431 8.62 -16.61 12.55
CA GLN A 431 8.02 -15.33 12.91
C GLN A 431 6.55 -15.34 12.55
N VAL A 432 5.73 -14.72 13.40
CA VAL A 432 4.30 -14.54 13.16
C VAL A 432 4.00 -13.05 13.24
N VAL A 433 3.37 -12.51 12.20
CA VAL A 433 2.85 -11.15 12.19
C VAL A 433 1.34 -11.20 11.95
N GLU A 434 0.60 -10.44 12.76
CA GLU A 434 -0.86 -10.44 12.78
C GLU A 434 -1.34 -9.00 12.95
N TRP A 435 -2.22 -8.54 12.06
CA TRP A 435 -2.71 -7.15 12.05
C TRP A 435 -4.06 -7.03 11.33
N THR A 436 -4.85 -6.04 11.75
CA THR A 436 -6.09 -5.66 11.06
C THR A 436 -6.00 -4.23 10.53
N ILE A 437 -6.71 -3.97 9.43
CA ILE A 437 -6.92 -2.63 8.89
C ILE A 437 -8.40 -2.43 8.53
N SER A 438 -8.94 -1.25 8.83
CA SER A 438 -10.29 -0.80 8.49
C SER A 438 -10.29 0.71 8.20
N ASP A 439 -11.43 1.23 7.75
CA ASP A 439 -11.70 2.67 7.61
C ASP A 439 -10.71 3.42 6.70
N PHE A 440 -10.11 2.74 5.72
CA PHE A 440 -9.14 3.34 4.80
C PHE A 440 -9.79 4.28 3.79
N ASP A 441 -9.27 5.48 3.67
CA ASP A 441 -9.65 6.49 2.69
C ASP A 441 -8.45 7.35 2.25
N ILE A 442 -8.54 7.97 1.08
CA ILE A 442 -7.61 8.99 0.57
C ILE A 442 -8.46 10.21 0.22
N LEU A 443 -8.35 11.26 1.04
CA LEU A 443 -9.12 12.50 0.93
C LEU A 443 -8.30 13.56 0.19
N MET A 444 -8.90 14.12 -0.84
CA MET A 444 -8.36 15.27 -1.57
C MET A 444 -8.99 16.55 -1.05
N HIS A 445 -8.15 17.51 -0.71
CA HIS A 445 -8.56 18.87 -0.37
C HIS A 445 -8.71 19.70 -1.65
N PRO A 446 -9.83 20.43 -1.84
CA PRO A 446 -9.93 21.35 -2.97
C PRO A 446 -8.92 22.48 -2.81
N ARG A 447 -8.13 22.74 -3.86
CA ARG A 447 -7.20 23.87 -3.87
C ARG A 447 -8.03 25.17 -3.97
N PRO A 448 -7.67 26.26 -3.25
CA PRO A 448 -8.49 27.48 -3.23
C PRO A 448 -8.75 28.15 -4.59
N HIS A 449 -7.96 27.84 -5.63
CA HIS A 449 -8.04 28.50 -6.93
C HIS A 449 -7.79 27.54 -8.13
N ASP A 450 -8.70 26.60 -8.38
CA ASP A 450 -8.87 25.90 -9.67
C ASP A 450 -10.32 26.04 -10.18
#